data_AF-A0A7W1SGQ6-F1
#
_entry.id   AF-A0A7W1SGQ6-F1
#
_cell.length_a   1.000
_cell.length_b   1.000
_cell.length_c   1.000
_cell.angle_alpha   90.00
_cell.angle_beta   90.00
_cell.angle_gamma   90.00
#
_symmetry.space_group_name_H-M   'P 1'
#
loop_
_entity.id
_entity.type
_entity.pdbx_description
1 polymer ?
#
loop_
_entity_poly.entity_id
_entity_poly.type
_entity_poly.pdbx_seq_one_letter_code
_entity_poly.pdbx_strand_id
1 'polypeptide(L)' 'GGSIAIGHPFGATGGRILTTLCNELARRGGQFGLMTVCAAGGMGHAMVVERA' A
#
# COMPACT_ATOMS: atom_id res chain seq x y z
N GLY A 1 -9.80 -3.41 -3.32
CA GLY A 1 -9.59 -4.78 -2.79
C GLY A 1 -8.22 -4.89 -2.16
N GLY A 2 -7.99 -5.94 -1.35
CA GLY A 2 -6.72 -6.19 -0.65
C GLY A 2 -6.09 -7.54 -1.01
N SER A 3 -4.97 -7.87 -0.38
CA SER A 3 -4.12 -9.02 -0.74
C SER A 3 -4.80 -10.39 -0.71
N ILE A 4 -5.87 -10.57 0.07
CA ILE A 4 -6.66 -11.82 0.07
C ILE A 4 -7.37 -12.02 -1.28
N ALA A 5 -7.95 -10.95 -1.84
CA ALA A 5 -8.78 -11.03 -3.04
C ALA A 5 -7.99 -11.02 -4.35
N ILE A 6 -6.83 -10.35 -4.36
CA ILE A 6 -6.03 -10.10 -5.59
C ILE A 6 -4.65 -10.77 -5.56
N GLY A 7 -4.32 -11.46 -4.47
CA GLY A 7 -3.05 -12.14 -4.28
C GLY A 7 -2.01 -11.35 -3.46
N HIS A 8 -1.09 -12.12 -2.88
CA HIS A 8 0.02 -11.63 -2.06
C HIS A 8 1.38 -12.17 -2.56
N PRO A 9 1.85 -11.74 -3.75
CA PRO A 9 3.19 -12.11 -4.20
C PRO A 9 4.24 -11.49 -3.26
N PHE A 10 5.08 -12.34 -2.68
CA PHE A 10 6.10 -11.95 -1.71
C PHE A 10 7.08 -10.96 -2.34
N GLY A 11 7.47 -9.91 -1.60
CA GLY A 11 8.30 -8.80 -2.10
C GLY A 11 7.56 -7.81 -3.00
N ALA A 12 6.71 -8.25 -3.93
CA ALA A 12 6.02 -7.37 -4.87
C ALA A 12 4.78 -6.66 -4.29
N THR A 13 4.16 -7.22 -3.23
CA THR A 13 2.93 -6.66 -2.65
C THR A 13 3.09 -5.23 -2.13
N GLY A 14 4.24 -4.87 -1.56
CA GLY A 14 4.48 -3.52 -1.05
C GLY A 14 4.34 -2.46 -2.14
N GLY A 15 5.01 -2.66 -3.29
CA GLY A 15 4.88 -1.80 -4.46
C GLY A 15 3.44 -1.74 -4.99
N ARG A 16 2.76 -2.89 -5.08
CA ARG A 16 1.35 -2.94 -5.51
C ARG A 16 0.43 -2.13 -4.59
N ILE A 17 0.58 -2.24 -3.27
CA ILE A 17 -0.21 -1.47 -2.29
C ILE A 17 0.06 0.02 -2.44
N LEU A 18 1.34 0.41 -2.54
CA LEU A 18 1.74 1.80 -2.75
C LEU A 18 1.10 2.39 -4.01
N THR A 19 1.22 1.70 -5.15
CA THR A 19 0.61 2.13 -6.41
C THR A 19 -0.91 2.23 -6.31
N THR A 20 -1.56 1.30 -5.60
CA THR A 20 -3.02 1.37 -5.35
C THR A 20 -3.36 2.60 -4.53
N LEU A 21 -2.60 2.90 -3.47
CA LEU A 21 -2.81 4.06 -2.61
C LEU A 21 -2.67 5.38 -3.38
N CYS A 22 -1.60 5.54 -4.16
CA CYS A 22 -1.39 6.75 -4.97
C CYS A 22 -2.51 6.96 -5.98
N ASN A 23 -2.95 5.91 -6.68
CA ASN A 23 -4.08 5.98 -7.61
C ASN A 23 -5.39 6.35 -6.89
N GLU A 24 -5.64 5.81 -5.71
CA GLU A 24 -6.85 6.13 -4.94
C GLU A 24 -6.82 7.56 -4.38
N LEU A 25 -5.66 8.08 -3.96
CA LEU A 25 -5.52 9.49 -3.56
C LEU A 25 -5.83 10.42 -4.74
N ALA A 26 -5.28 10.14 -5.92
CA ALA A 26 -5.58 10.90 -7.13
C ALA A 26 -7.07 10.83 -7.50
N ARG A 27 -7.66 9.62 -7.51
CA ARG A 27 -9.07 9.42 -7.87
C ARG A 27 -10.05 10.08 -6.90
N ARG A 28 -9.71 10.15 -5.60
CA ARG A 28 -10.58 10.70 -4.55
C ARG A 28 -10.25 12.15 -4.17
N GLY A 29 -9.23 12.76 -4.76
CA GLY A 29 -8.76 14.09 -4.36
C GLY A 29 -8.16 14.14 -2.95
N GLY A 30 -7.61 13.01 -2.46
CA GLY A 30 -6.93 12.96 -1.16
C GLY A 30 -5.54 13.60 -1.20
N GLN A 31 -5.08 14.09 -0.05
CA GLN A 31 -3.73 14.67 0.11
C GLN A 31 -2.75 13.67 0.73
N PHE A 32 -3.12 13.05 1.85
CA PHE A 32 -2.26 12.12 2.57
C PHE A 32 -2.81 10.70 2.56
N GLY A 33 -1.90 9.72 2.44
CA GLY A 33 -2.18 8.31 2.57
C GLY A 33 -1.19 7.61 3.47
N LEU A 34 -1.64 6.54 4.14
CA LEU A 34 -0.80 5.66 4.94
C LEU A 34 -0.91 4.25 4.39
N MET A 35 0.23 3.62 4.11
CA MET A 35 0.30 2.18 3.90
C MET A 35 1.04 1.50 5.03
N THR A 36 0.56 0.31 5.43
CA THR A 36 1.22 -0.55 6.39
C THR A 36 1.21 -1.98 5.87
N VAL A 37 2.25 -2.75 6.18
CA VAL A 37 2.35 -4.17 5.86
C VAL A 37 3.04 -4.92 7.00
N CYS A 38 2.55 -6.13 7.30
CA CYS A 38 3.29 -7.11 8.07
C CYS A 38 4.14 -7.99 7.14
N ALA A 39 5.17 -8.62 7.69
CA ALA A 39 6.00 -9.58 6.97
C ALA A 39 6.42 -10.75 7.87
N ALA A 40 6.72 -11.89 7.25
CA ALA A 40 7.29 -13.03 7.94
C ALA A 40 8.58 -12.63 8.69
N GLY A 41 8.89 -13.33 9.79
CA GLY A 41 10.00 -12.96 10.67
C GLY A 41 9.67 -11.89 11.71
N GLY A 42 8.39 -11.60 11.93
CA GLY A 42 7.94 -10.65 12.97
C GLY A 42 8.22 -9.18 12.62
N MET A 43 8.34 -8.87 11.33
CA MET A 43 8.64 -7.52 10.85
C MET A 43 7.38 -6.78 10.41
N GLY A 44 7.45 -5.45 10.42
CA GLY A 44 6.43 -4.56 9.90
C GLY A 44 7.03 -3.33 9.24
N HIS A 45 6.30 -2.75 8.30
CA HIS A 45 6.68 -1.52 7.62
C HIS A 45 5.47 -0.58 7.51
N ALA A 46 5.73 0.72 7.67
CA ALA A 46 4.75 1.78 7.50
C ALA A 46 5.35 2.94 6.70
N MET A 47 4.54 3.54 5.82
CA MET A 47 4.94 4.67 5.00
C MET A 47 3.77 5.63 4.85
N VAL A 48 4.03 6.92 5.09
CA VAL A 48 3.12 8.01 4.78
C VAL A 48 3.51 8.59 3.43
N VAL A 49 2.51 8.84 2.58
CA VAL A 49 2.68 9.45 1.26
C VAL A 49 1.82 10.69 1.16
N GLU A 50 2.35 11.73 0.52
CA GLU A 50 1.63 12.93 0.14
C GLU A 50 1.48 12.97 -1.38
N ARG A 51 0.30 13.36 -1.85
CA ARG A 51 0.00 13.50 -3.27
C ARG A 51 0.57 14.83 -3.78
N ALA A 52 1.38 14.76 -4.83
CA ALA A 52 1.85 15.93 -5.57
C ALA A 52 0.71 16.63 -6.35
#